data_AF-A0A0F5HNX5-F1
#
_entry.id   AF-A0A0F5HNX5-F1
#
_cell.length_a   1.000
_cell.length_b   1.000
_cell.length_c   1.000
_cell.angle_alpha   90.00
_cell.angle_beta   90.00
_cell.angle_gamma   90.00
#
_symmetry.space_group_name_H-M   'P 1'
#
loop_
_entity.id
_entity.type
_entity.pdbx_description
1 polymer ?
#
loop_
_entity_poly.entity_id
_entity_poly.type
_entity_poly.pdbx_seq_one_letter_code
_entity_poly.pdbx_strand_id
1 'polypeptide(L)'
;MLKKFLYKMLSKETTSDPKNTTIMVQPQKVYIFEPNQRELQEILHSPMPKGKAPGYVYFVQEHMNGTFKIGKTKHLEKRMNTFNVKLPFENKLVYVIKTGNHHQTEAAFHKHFSHKRLEGEWFALDKKDIDWIKKGNYTEEINQSISHDLKVSHNKRVHTADDRKPLTAKQVQYAKSLLKKLENDYEFIGDYSSLTQKDLNRLGVYFRYKNDGALNNLVKEGVLRVK
;
A
#
# COMPACT_ATOMS: atom_id res chain seq x y z
N MET A 1 36.17 -13.28 -7.68
CA MET A 1 37.18 -12.36 -7.09
C MET A 1 36.68 -10.92 -7.15
N LEU A 2 35.71 -10.56 -6.30
CA LEU A 2 35.19 -9.18 -6.21
C LEU A 2 34.81 -8.82 -4.76
N LYS A 3 35.48 -9.42 -3.77
CA LYS A 3 35.25 -9.15 -2.33
C LYS A 3 36.38 -8.38 -1.63
N LYS A 4 37.45 -8.03 -2.35
CA LYS A 4 38.62 -7.34 -1.76
C LYS A 4 38.69 -5.83 -2.00
N PHE A 5 37.85 -5.27 -2.88
CA PHE A 5 37.99 -3.85 -3.27
C PHE A 5 37.25 -2.87 -2.34
N LEU A 6 36.14 -3.29 -1.71
CA LEU A 6 35.34 -2.41 -0.84
C LEU A 6 35.90 -2.26 0.58
N TYR A 7 36.81 -3.14 1.03
CA TYR A 7 37.43 -3.04 2.36
C TYR A 7 38.60 -2.04 2.43
N LYS A 8 39.14 -1.60 1.28
CA LYS A 8 40.34 -0.75 1.23
C LYS A 8 40.01 0.75 1.24
N MET A 9 38.75 1.13 1.05
CA MET A 9 38.35 2.55 0.99
C MET A 9 37.86 3.12 2.33
N LEU A 10 37.89 2.33 3.41
CA LEU A 10 37.54 2.76 4.77
C LEU A 10 38.70 2.68 5.77
N SER A 11 39.92 2.43 5.29
CA SER A 11 41.12 2.41 6.12
C SER A 11 42.08 3.52 5.70
N LYS A 12 41.82 4.74 6.17
CA LYS A 12 42.85 5.77 6.35
C LYS A 12 42.58 6.57 7.62
N GLU A 13 43.38 6.20 8.62
CA GLU A 13 43.90 6.97 9.76
C GLU A 13 42.94 7.65 10.74
N THR A 14 42.83 6.98 11.89
CA THR A 14 42.57 7.50 13.22
C THR A 14 43.76 8.30 13.76
N THR A 15 43.51 9.44 14.42
CA THR A 15 44.35 9.94 15.51
C THR A 15 43.52 10.16 16.79
N SER A 16 43.98 9.47 17.85
CA SER A 16 43.85 9.72 19.31
C SER A 16 42.48 10.07 19.93
N ASP A 17 41.89 9.16 20.72
CA ASP A 17 42.00 9.08 22.20
C ASP A 17 41.08 7.95 22.75
N PRO A 18 41.47 7.18 23.80
CA PRO A 18 40.83 5.91 24.16
C PRO A 18 39.71 6.12 25.19
N LYS A 19 38.46 6.08 24.72
CA LYS A 19 37.34 5.69 25.58
C LYS A 19 36.64 4.51 24.94
N ASN A 20 36.84 3.34 25.56
CA ASN A 20 36.19 2.07 25.27
C ASN A 20 34.70 2.29 24.92
N THR A 21 34.41 2.33 23.63
CA THR A 21 33.04 2.15 23.14
C THR A 21 32.94 0.68 22.77
N THR A 22 32.64 -0.16 23.76
CA THR A 22 32.21 -1.53 23.50
C THR A 22 30.90 -1.43 22.72
N ILE A 23 30.97 -1.58 21.39
CA ILE A 23 29.77 -1.74 20.57
C ILE A 23 29.19 -3.11 20.92
N MET A 24 28.28 -3.13 21.89
CA MET A 24 27.47 -4.30 22.18
C MET A 24 26.46 -4.47 21.05
N VAL A 25 26.87 -5.14 19.97
CA VAL A 25 25.92 -5.66 18.98
C VAL A 25 25.20 -6.82 19.65
N GLN A 26 24.10 -6.54 20.34
CA GLN A 26 23.23 -7.60 20.81
C GLN A 26 22.56 -8.26 19.59
N PRO A 27 22.67 -9.59 19.41
CA PRO A 27 21.92 -10.26 18.35
C PRO A 27 20.43 -10.12 18.66
N GLN A 28 19.74 -9.31 17.88
CA GLN A 28 18.30 -9.13 18.02
C GLN A 28 17.61 -10.45 17.65
N LYS A 29 16.89 -11.05 18.60
CA LYS A 29 16.20 -12.32 18.39
C LYS A 29 15.01 -12.10 17.44
N VAL A 30 15.19 -12.43 16.17
CA VAL A 30 14.13 -12.35 15.14
C VAL A 30 13.24 -13.59 15.21
N TYR A 31 11.94 -13.40 15.41
CA TYR A 31 10.95 -14.48 15.39
C TYR A 31 10.42 -14.67 13.97
N ILE A 32 10.65 -15.84 13.40
CA ILE A 32 10.18 -16.20 12.06
C ILE A 32 8.84 -16.90 12.15
N PHE A 33 7.85 -16.41 11.41
CA PHE A 33 6.51 -17.00 11.36
C PHE A 33 6.43 -18.04 10.25
N GLU A 34 6.12 -19.28 10.61
CA GLU A 34 5.81 -20.31 9.62
C GLU A 34 4.36 -20.18 9.14
N PRO A 35 4.09 -20.33 7.83
CA PRO A 35 2.74 -20.50 7.34
C PRO A 35 2.16 -21.82 7.83
N ASN A 36 0.89 -21.82 8.21
CA ASN A 36 0.15 -23.06 8.37
C ASN A 36 -0.12 -23.62 6.97
N GLN A 37 0.63 -24.67 6.58
CA GLN A 37 0.54 -25.23 5.24
C GLN A 37 -0.86 -25.71 4.89
N ARG A 38 -1.56 -26.33 5.84
CA ARG A 38 -2.94 -26.81 5.64
C ARG A 38 -3.89 -25.65 5.37
N GLU A 39 -3.83 -24.60 6.19
CA GLU A 39 -4.65 -23.41 6.03
C GLU A 39 -4.36 -22.70 4.69
N LEU A 40 -3.08 -22.60 4.31
CA LEU A 40 -2.68 -22.05 3.01
C LEU A 40 -3.27 -22.86 1.85
N GLN A 41 -3.23 -24.19 1.93
CA GLN A 41 -3.84 -25.06 0.92
C GLN A 41 -5.36 -24.90 0.89
N GLU A 42 -6.03 -24.83 2.03
CA GLU A 42 -7.48 -24.60 2.11
C GLU A 42 -7.85 -23.26 1.45
N ILE A 43 -7.11 -22.19 1.72
CA ILE A 43 -7.29 -20.89 1.07
C ILE A 43 -7.05 -21.02 -0.43
N LEU A 44 -5.99 -21.68 -0.88
CA LEU A 44 -5.66 -21.84 -2.31
C LEU A 44 -6.72 -22.61 -3.10
N HIS A 45 -7.32 -23.64 -2.51
CA HIS A 45 -8.36 -24.45 -3.17
C HIS A 45 -9.77 -23.87 -3.04
N SER A 46 -10.01 -22.92 -2.12
CA SER A 46 -11.30 -22.22 -2.01
C SER A 46 -11.65 -21.43 -3.29
N PRO A 47 -12.93 -21.19 -3.61
CA PRO A 47 -13.30 -20.39 -4.76
C PRO A 47 -12.79 -18.94 -4.62
N MET A 48 -12.37 -18.32 -5.73
CA MET A 48 -12.01 -16.90 -5.73
C MET A 48 -13.24 -16.03 -5.44
N PRO A 49 -13.15 -15.05 -4.52
CA PRO A 49 -14.22 -14.09 -4.32
C PRO A 49 -14.50 -13.32 -5.60
N LYS A 50 -15.79 -13.07 -5.88
CA LYS A 50 -16.21 -12.20 -6.99
C LYS A 50 -15.80 -10.75 -6.67
N GLY A 51 -15.52 -9.96 -7.69
CA GLY A 51 -15.21 -8.54 -7.54
C GLY A 51 -14.55 -7.93 -8.77
N LYS A 52 -14.22 -6.63 -8.69
CA LYS A 52 -13.69 -5.83 -9.81
C LYS A 52 -12.29 -6.25 -10.25
N ALA A 53 -11.49 -6.74 -9.30
CA ALA A 53 -10.12 -7.15 -9.55
C ALA A 53 -9.76 -8.32 -8.62
N PRO A 54 -10.28 -9.53 -8.87
CA PRO A 54 -9.98 -10.68 -8.04
C PRO A 54 -8.48 -10.97 -8.00
N GLY A 55 -7.97 -11.35 -6.83
CA GLY A 55 -6.58 -11.67 -6.63
C GLY A 55 -6.25 -11.96 -5.17
N TYR A 56 -4.98 -11.77 -4.83
CA TYR A 56 -4.42 -12.12 -3.54
C TYR A 56 -3.73 -10.91 -2.92
N VAL A 57 -3.85 -10.77 -1.61
CA VAL A 57 -2.97 -9.95 -0.77
C VAL A 57 -2.16 -10.90 0.09
N TYR A 58 -0.83 -10.74 0.11
CA TYR A 58 0.08 -11.63 0.81
C TYR A 58 0.92 -10.85 1.84
N PHE A 59 1.34 -11.57 2.86
CA PHE A 59 2.22 -11.10 3.93
C PHE A 59 3.48 -11.96 3.91
N VAL A 60 4.63 -11.34 3.66
CA VAL A 60 5.93 -12.01 3.58
C VAL A 60 6.84 -11.42 4.64
N GLN A 61 7.57 -12.27 5.36
CA GLN A 61 8.56 -11.85 6.34
C GLN A 61 9.97 -12.05 5.79
N GLU A 62 10.82 -11.04 5.90
CA GLU A 62 12.25 -11.20 5.65
C GLU A 62 13.00 -11.70 6.90
N HIS A 63 14.03 -12.51 6.72
CA HIS A 63 14.75 -13.12 7.84
C HIS A 63 15.71 -12.18 8.58
N MET A 64 16.27 -11.16 7.90
CA MET A 64 17.34 -10.33 8.49
C MET A 64 16.84 -9.43 9.62
N ASN A 65 15.78 -8.67 9.37
CA ASN A 65 15.24 -7.72 10.35
C ASN A 65 13.88 -8.15 10.90
N GLY A 66 13.31 -9.26 10.40
CA GLY A 66 11.99 -9.73 10.76
C GLY A 66 10.86 -8.84 10.27
N THR A 67 11.12 -7.92 9.34
CA THR A 67 10.11 -6.99 8.82
C THR A 67 9.19 -7.68 7.82
N PHE A 68 8.01 -7.10 7.64
CA PHE A 68 6.95 -7.69 6.84
C PHE A 68 6.64 -6.85 5.62
N LYS A 69 6.54 -7.50 4.47
CA LYS A 69 6.02 -6.93 3.23
C LYS A 69 4.55 -7.28 3.09
N ILE A 70 3.72 -6.26 2.84
CA ILE A 70 2.32 -6.44 2.44
C ILE A 70 2.22 -6.14 0.95
N GLY A 71 1.97 -7.17 0.15
CA GLY A 71 1.90 -7.04 -1.31
C GLY A 71 0.68 -7.73 -1.91
N LYS A 72 0.54 -7.63 -3.23
CA LYS A 72 -0.59 -8.20 -3.96
C LYS A 72 -0.18 -8.88 -5.26
N THR A 73 -0.99 -9.82 -5.73
CA THR A 73 -0.80 -10.50 -7.02
C THR A 73 -2.10 -11.09 -7.55
N LYS A 74 -2.21 -11.26 -8.87
CA LYS A 74 -3.27 -12.09 -9.50
C LYS A 74 -2.87 -13.56 -9.62
N HIS A 75 -1.57 -13.84 -9.65
CA HIS A 75 -1.01 -15.18 -9.87
C HIS A 75 -0.13 -15.55 -8.68
N LEU A 76 -0.72 -16.15 -7.66
CA LEU A 76 0.01 -16.50 -6.44
C LEU A 76 1.10 -17.54 -6.72
N GLU A 77 0.83 -18.58 -7.51
CA GLU A 77 1.82 -19.63 -7.83
C GLU A 77 3.09 -19.08 -8.49
N LYS A 78 2.97 -18.22 -9.51
CA LYS A 78 4.11 -17.57 -10.17
C LYS A 78 4.91 -16.72 -9.17
N ARG A 79 4.21 -16.08 -8.23
CA ARG A 79 4.81 -15.24 -7.18
C ARG A 79 5.45 -16.07 -6.08
N MET A 80 4.85 -17.20 -5.69
CA MET A 80 5.41 -18.18 -4.75
C MET A 80 6.68 -18.80 -5.30
N ASN A 81 6.73 -19.09 -6.61
CA ASN A 81 7.96 -19.53 -7.26
C ASN A 81 9.04 -18.46 -7.14
N THR A 82 8.71 -17.16 -7.22
CA THR A 82 9.68 -16.07 -6.98
C THR A 82 10.21 -16.06 -5.54
N PHE A 83 9.39 -16.41 -4.56
CA PHE A 83 9.82 -16.54 -3.15
C PHE A 83 10.58 -17.85 -2.88
N ASN A 84 10.33 -18.90 -3.66
CA ASN A 84 11.02 -20.20 -3.58
C ASN A 84 12.33 -20.26 -4.40
N VAL A 85 12.57 -19.33 -5.34
CA VAL A 85 13.91 -19.19 -5.92
C VAL A 85 14.84 -18.78 -4.79
N LYS A 86 15.93 -19.53 -4.58
CA LYS A 86 16.96 -19.30 -3.56
C LYS A 86 17.55 -17.89 -3.70
N LEU A 87 16.85 -16.90 -3.19
CA LEU A 87 17.35 -15.56 -2.97
C LEU A 87 18.42 -15.66 -1.86
N PRO A 88 19.44 -14.79 -1.85
CA PRO A 88 20.45 -14.76 -0.79
C PRO A 88 19.85 -14.47 0.61
N PHE A 89 18.57 -14.10 0.68
CA PHE A 89 17.80 -13.89 1.89
C PHE A 89 16.49 -14.67 1.80
N GLU A 90 16.22 -15.52 2.80
CA GLU A 90 14.99 -16.28 2.91
C GLU A 90 13.82 -15.33 3.19
N ASN A 91 12.85 -15.27 2.29
CA ASN A 91 11.60 -14.54 2.46
C ASN A 91 10.49 -15.58 2.66
N LYS A 92 9.84 -15.59 3.81
CA LYS A 92 8.79 -16.56 4.11
C LYS A 92 7.42 -15.96 3.92
N LEU A 93 6.59 -16.63 3.12
CA LEU A 93 5.17 -16.35 3.04
C LEU A 93 4.52 -16.71 4.37
N VAL A 94 3.97 -15.73 5.07
CA VAL A 94 3.35 -15.90 6.40
C VAL A 94 1.86 -16.13 6.27
N TYR A 95 1.20 -15.37 5.40
CA TYR A 95 -0.24 -15.46 5.19
C TYR A 95 -0.68 -14.93 3.82
N VAL A 96 -1.84 -15.36 3.35
CA VAL A 96 -2.46 -14.87 2.12
C VAL A 96 -3.97 -14.73 2.28
N ILE A 97 -4.52 -13.71 1.67
CA ILE A 97 -5.96 -13.43 1.65
C ILE A 97 -6.41 -13.39 0.19
N LYS A 98 -7.41 -14.20 -0.16
CA LYS A 98 -8.15 -14.07 -1.42
C LYS A 98 -9.11 -12.91 -1.34
N THR A 99 -9.20 -12.12 -2.39
CA THR A 99 -10.01 -10.89 -2.40
C THR A 99 -10.59 -10.63 -3.77
N GLY A 100 -11.80 -10.05 -3.81
CA GLY A 100 -12.45 -9.56 -5.02
C GLY A 100 -11.85 -8.26 -5.55
N ASN A 101 -11.02 -7.56 -4.76
CA ASN A 101 -10.29 -6.37 -5.18
C ASN A 101 -8.92 -6.24 -4.50
N HIS A 102 -7.94 -6.99 -5.00
CA HIS A 102 -6.57 -7.00 -4.45
C HIS A 102 -5.90 -5.62 -4.40
N HIS A 103 -6.27 -4.67 -5.27
CA HIS A 103 -5.74 -3.31 -5.20
C HIS A 103 -6.27 -2.54 -3.98
N GLN A 104 -7.57 -2.62 -3.71
CA GLN A 104 -8.19 -1.93 -2.58
C GLN A 104 -7.82 -2.61 -1.26
N THR A 105 -7.82 -3.94 -1.22
CA THR A 105 -7.46 -4.69 -0.01
C THR A 105 -6.04 -4.38 0.45
N GLU A 106 -5.06 -4.38 -0.45
CA GLU A 106 -3.68 -4.04 -0.08
C GLU A 106 -3.54 -2.59 0.40
N ALA A 107 -4.18 -1.63 -0.27
CA ALA A 107 -4.20 -0.24 0.18
C ALA A 107 -4.86 -0.08 1.57
N ALA A 108 -5.93 -0.83 1.85
CA ALA A 108 -6.60 -0.82 3.15
C ALA A 108 -5.70 -1.38 4.26
N PHE A 109 -4.97 -2.47 4.01
CA PHE A 109 -3.98 -2.99 4.95
C PHE A 109 -2.80 -2.02 5.15
N HIS A 110 -2.29 -1.40 4.09
CA HIS A 110 -1.24 -0.37 4.22
C HIS A 110 -1.69 0.82 5.05
N LYS A 111 -2.95 1.24 4.89
CA LYS A 111 -3.56 2.30 5.70
C LYS A 111 -3.70 1.88 7.16
N HIS A 112 -4.21 0.67 7.42
CA HIS A 112 -4.36 0.12 8.77
C HIS A 112 -3.01 0.08 9.52
N PHE A 113 -1.96 -0.43 8.87
CA PHE A 113 -0.60 -0.52 9.45
C PHE A 113 0.29 0.68 9.18
N SER A 114 -0.26 1.81 8.74
CA SER A 114 0.53 3.01 8.38
C SER A 114 1.44 3.52 9.51
N HIS A 115 1.00 3.39 10.76
CA HIS A 115 1.76 3.74 11.96
C HIS A 115 2.97 2.81 12.23
N LYS A 116 3.01 1.63 11.60
CA LYS A 116 4.11 0.65 11.64
C LYS A 116 4.86 0.58 10.31
N ARG A 117 4.58 1.49 9.37
CA ARG A 117 5.20 1.50 8.04
C ARG A 117 6.66 1.94 8.16
N LEU A 118 7.54 1.17 7.54
CA LEU A 118 8.94 1.48 7.33
C LEU A 118 9.06 2.19 5.97
N GLU A 119 9.80 1.61 5.03
CA GLU A 119 9.95 2.13 3.68
C GLU A 119 9.12 1.36 2.65
N GLY A 120 8.46 2.07 1.74
CA GLY A 120 7.70 1.45 0.64
C GLY A 120 6.58 0.56 1.16
N GLU A 121 6.65 -0.75 0.88
CA GLU A 121 5.64 -1.74 1.27
C GLU A 121 6.04 -2.56 2.51
N TRP A 122 7.05 -2.11 3.26
CA TRP A 122 7.59 -2.80 4.43
C TRP A 122 7.07 -2.23 5.74
N PHE A 123 6.83 -3.10 6.73
CA PHE A 123 6.18 -2.80 8.00
C PHE A 123 6.86 -3.53 9.16
N ALA A 124 6.94 -2.87 10.31
CA ALA A 124 7.38 -3.47 11.57
C ALA A 124 6.19 -4.12 12.31
N LEU A 125 5.67 -5.21 11.76
CA LEU A 125 4.56 -5.96 12.39
C LEU A 125 5.07 -6.85 13.52
N ASP A 126 4.25 -7.01 14.55
CA ASP A 126 4.51 -7.85 15.72
C ASP A 126 3.61 -9.11 15.72
N LYS A 127 3.81 -9.99 16.71
CA LYS A 127 3.02 -11.22 16.85
C LYS A 127 1.52 -10.96 16.97
N LYS A 128 1.09 -9.90 17.65
CA LYS A 128 -0.34 -9.58 17.81
C LYS A 128 -0.94 -9.17 16.47
N ASP A 129 -0.20 -8.44 15.64
CA ASP A 129 -0.63 -8.09 14.28
C ASP A 129 -0.82 -9.34 13.42
N ILE A 130 0.14 -10.28 13.46
CA ILE A 130 0.05 -11.53 12.70
C ILE A 130 -1.11 -12.40 13.19
N ASP A 131 -1.29 -12.50 14.50
CA ASP A 131 -2.43 -13.22 15.08
C ASP A 131 -3.77 -12.56 14.68
N TRP A 132 -3.83 -11.22 14.61
CA TRP A 132 -5.01 -10.50 14.12
C TRP A 132 -5.24 -10.73 12.62
N ILE A 133 -4.18 -10.74 11.80
CA ILE A 133 -4.25 -11.05 10.37
C ILE A 133 -4.84 -12.45 10.17
N LYS A 134 -4.34 -13.46 10.89
CA LYS A 134 -4.81 -14.86 10.78
C LYS A 134 -6.22 -15.07 11.31
N LYS A 135 -6.65 -14.30 12.31
CA LYS A 135 -8.01 -14.38 12.86
C LYS A 135 -9.10 -13.90 11.91
N GLY A 136 -8.78 -13.07 10.91
CA GLY A 136 -9.75 -12.62 9.92
C GLY A 136 -10.77 -11.57 10.40
N ASN A 137 -10.67 -11.10 11.64
CA ASN A 137 -11.60 -10.12 12.22
C ASN A 137 -11.20 -8.69 11.84
N TYR A 138 -11.20 -8.39 10.55
CA TYR A 138 -10.70 -7.12 10.04
C TYR A 138 -11.67 -5.98 10.26
N THR A 139 -11.18 -4.76 10.02
CA THR A 139 -12.04 -3.57 9.98
C THR A 139 -13.03 -3.67 8.82
N GLU A 140 -14.12 -2.92 8.92
CA GLU A 140 -15.16 -2.87 7.87
C GLU A 140 -14.58 -2.50 6.50
N GLU A 141 -13.65 -1.53 6.46
CA GLU A 141 -12.97 -1.11 5.22
C GLU A 141 -12.22 -2.27 4.55
N ILE A 142 -11.54 -3.11 5.33
CA ILE A 142 -10.81 -4.27 4.81
C ILE A 142 -11.80 -5.35 4.38
N ASN A 143 -12.80 -5.69 5.19
CA ASN A 143 -13.78 -6.73 4.87
C ASN A 143 -14.54 -6.44 3.57
N GLN A 144 -14.98 -5.20 3.37
CA GLN A 144 -15.67 -4.77 2.14
C GLN A 144 -14.79 -4.94 0.89
N SER A 145 -13.48 -4.77 1.04
CA SER A 145 -12.54 -4.95 -0.07
C SER A 145 -12.28 -6.44 -0.41
N ILE A 146 -12.40 -7.33 0.58
CA ILE A 146 -12.11 -8.77 0.46
C ILE A 146 -13.26 -9.50 -0.22
N SER A 147 -14.45 -9.38 0.34
CA SER A 147 -15.64 -10.04 -0.19
C SER A 147 -16.51 -8.96 -0.81
N HIS A 148 -16.44 -8.82 -2.13
CA HIS A 148 -17.49 -8.10 -2.83
C HIS A 148 -18.74 -8.99 -2.93
N ASP A 149 -19.23 -9.49 -1.79
CA ASP A 149 -20.55 -10.07 -1.72
C ASP A 149 -21.51 -8.97 -2.13
N LEU A 150 -22.42 -9.31 -3.04
CA LEU A 150 -23.54 -8.47 -3.42
C LEU A 150 -24.57 -8.35 -2.27
N LYS A 151 -24.11 -8.21 -1.01
CA LYS A 151 -24.84 -7.54 0.06
C LYS A 151 -24.81 -6.02 -0.14
N VAL A 152 -25.10 -5.61 -1.38
CA VAL A 152 -25.62 -4.29 -1.74
C VAL A 152 -26.81 -4.54 -2.66
N SER A 153 -27.75 -5.38 -2.23
CA SER A 153 -29.15 -5.13 -2.53
C SER A 153 -29.69 -4.29 -1.37
N HIS A 154 -29.81 -2.99 -1.63
CA HIS A 154 -30.54 -2.00 -0.82
C HIS A 154 -30.03 -1.70 0.61
N ASN A 155 -28.74 -1.37 0.78
CA ASN A 155 -28.34 -0.14 1.51
C ASN A 155 -26.83 0.16 1.40
N LYS A 156 -26.52 1.42 1.07
CA LYS A 156 -25.21 1.99 0.69
C LYS A 156 -24.65 1.53 -0.67
N ARG A 157 -25.39 1.70 -1.76
CA ARG A 157 -25.26 2.95 -2.54
C ARG A 157 -25.15 4.18 -1.65
N VAL A 158 -23.94 4.68 -1.49
CA VAL A 158 -23.78 6.13 -1.53
C VAL A 158 -23.90 6.43 -3.05
N HIS A 159 -24.94 6.93 -3.71
CA HIS A 159 -26.11 7.74 -3.35
C HIS A 159 -25.91 8.54 -2.08
N THR A 160 -24.77 9.21 -2.02
CA THR A 160 -24.80 10.56 -1.51
C THR A 160 -25.73 11.31 -2.44
N ALA A 161 -26.87 11.72 -1.90
CA ALA A 161 -27.43 13.01 -2.22
C ALA A 161 -26.40 14.14 -1.88
N ASP A 162 -25.17 14.04 -2.38
CA ASP A 162 -24.02 14.84 -1.96
C ASP A 162 -22.81 14.74 -2.92
N ASP A 163 -22.98 14.29 -4.17
CA ASP A 163 -21.96 14.57 -5.22
C ASP A 163 -21.92 16.06 -5.58
N ARG A 164 -22.85 16.84 -5.02
CA ARG A 164 -22.89 18.31 -5.01
C ARG A 164 -22.47 18.89 -3.64
N LYS A 165 -21.85 18.12 -2.73
CA LYS A 165 -21.41 18.71 -1.46
C LYS A 165 -20.39 19.80 -1.74
N PRO A 166 -20.60 21.03 -1.26
CA PRO A 166 -19.59 22.06 -1.34
C PRO A 166 -18.34 21.59 -0.59
N LEU A 167 -17.17 21.81 -1.17
CA LEU A 167 -15.91 21.58 -0.46
C LEU A 167 -15.85 22.43 0.81
N THR A 168 -15.28 21.87 1.88
CA THR A 168 -14.91 22.69 3.05
C THR A 168 -13.86 23.73 2.66
N ALA A 169 -13.77 24.83 3.41
CA ALA A 169 -12.80 25.90 3.12
C ALA A 169 -11.34 25.36 3.01
N LYS A 170 -10.95 24.42 3.88
CA LYS A 170 -9.63 23.77 3.82
C LYS A 170 -9.43 22.99 2.51
N GLN A 171 -10.46 22.29 2.06
CA GLN A 171 -10.42 21.53 0.81
C GLN A 171 -10.38 22.44 -0.42
N VAL A 172 -11.08 23.58 -0.40
CA VAL A 172 -10.99 24.60 -1.46
C VAL A 172 -9.57 25.16 -1.54
N GLN A 173 -8.95 25.49 -0.40
CA GLN A 173 -7.56 25.98 -0.37
C GLN A 173 -6.58 24.94 -0.90
N TYR A 174 -6.77 23.67 -0.55
CA TYR A 174 -5.95 22.60 -1.09
C TYR A 174 -6.15 22.44 -2.59
N ALA A 175 -7.40 22.46 -3.09
CA ALA A 175 -7.69 22.42 -4.53
C ALA A 175 -7.03 23.57 -5.29
N LYS A 176 -7.10 24.80 -4.76
CA LYS A 176 -6.39 25.98 -5.30
C LYS A 176 -4.90 25.73 -5.44
N SER A 177 -4.27 25.13 -4.42
CA SER A 177 -2.83 24.83 -4.44
C SER A 177 -2.45 23.80 -5.53
N LEU A 178 -3.37 22.90 -5.89
CA LEU A 178 -3.18 21.92 -6.96
C LEU A 178 -3.43 22.55 -8.33
N LEU A 179 -4.49 23.34 -8.49
CA LEU A 179 -4.81 24.02 -9.74
C LEU A 179 -3.73 25.02 -10.14
N LYS A 180 -3.15 25.74 -9.18
CA LYS A 180 -2.01 26.63 -9.42
C LYS A 180 -0.82 25.89 -10.04
N LYS A 181 -0.56 24.64 -9.62
CA LYS A 181 0.52 23.82 -10.19
C LYS A 181 0.24 23.36 -11.64
N LEU A 182 -0.98 23.50 -12.13
CA LEU A 182 -1.38 23.17 -13.50
C LEU A 182 -1.49 24.41 -14.41
N GLU A 183 -1.27 25.62 -13.87
CA GLU A 183 -1.61 26.88 -14.56
C GLU A 183 -0.86 27.13 -15.87
N ASN A 184 0.28 26.46 -16.07
CA ASN A 184 1.04 26.55 -17.32
C ASN A 184 0.33 25.84 -18.48
N ASP A 185 -0.28 24.68 -18.22
CA ASP A 185 -0.81 23.79 -19.27
C ASP A 185 -2.34 23.79 -19.31
N TYR A 186 -2.98 24.18 -18.21
CA TYR A 186 -4.43 24.16 -18.04
C TYR A 186 -4.96 25.46 -17.44
N GLU A 187 -6.18 25.79 -17.81
CA GLU A 187 -6.96 26.90 -17.28
C GLU A 187 -8.19 26.36 -16.54
N PHE A 188 -8.44 26.86 -15.33
CA PHE A 188 -9.64 26.52 -14.56
C PHE A 188 -10.80 27.41 -15.00
N ILE A 189 -11.92 26.81 -15.42
CA ILE A 189 -13.06 27.52 -16.06
C ILE A 189 -14.21 27.84 -15.07
N GLY A 190 -14.18 27.28 -13.86
CA GLY A 190 -15.27 27.44 -12.88
C GLY A 190 -15.00 28.47 -11.77
N ASP A 191 -15.98 28.59 -10.86
CA ASP A 191 -15.75 29.20 -9.54
C ASP A 191 -15.22 28.11 -8.58
N TYR A 192 -14.31 28.47 -7.68
CA TYR A 192 -13.82 27.59 -6.64
C TYR A 192 -14.91 27.06 -5.71
N SER A 193 -16.01 27.80 -5.57
CA SER A 193 -17.20 27.35 -4.83
C SER A 193 -17.95 26.21 -5.53
N SER A 194 -17.79 26.09 -6.86
CA SER A 194 -18.43 25.07 -7.70
C SER A 194 -17.63 23.76 -7.76
N LEU A 195 -16.40 23.76 -7.25
CA LEU A 195 -15.59 22.53 -7.18
C LEU A 195 -16.27 21.51 -6.29
N THR A 196 -16.41 20.31 -6.82
CA THR A 196 -16.98 19.19 -6.08
C THR A 196 -15.88 18.35 -5.43
N GLN A 197 -16.29 17.49 -4.49
CA GLN A 197 -15.40 16.47 -3.94
C GLN A 197 -14.83 15.55 -5.04
N LYS A 198 -15.58 15.31 -6.12
CA LYS A 198 -15.16 14.52 -7.29
C LYS A 198 -13.98 15.19 -8.00
N ASP A 199 -14.01 16.50 -8.16
CA ASP A 199 -12.96 17.24 -8.86
C ASP A 199 -11.68 17.33 -8.05
N LEU A 200 -11.80 17.58 -6.74
CA LEU A 200 -10.66 17.54 -5.83
C LEU A 200 -9.99 16.15 -5.81
N ASN A 201 -10.79 15.08 -5.82
CA ASN A 201 -10.26 13.72 -5.88
C ASN A 201 -9.48 13.46 -7.17
N ARG A 202 -9.99 13.93 -8.33
CA ARG A 202 -9.31 13.81 -9.62
C ARG A 202 -7.98 14.58 -9.64
N LEU A 203 -7.96 15.81 -9.12
CA LEU A 203 -6.72 16.59 -8.95
C LEU A 203 -5.71 15.82 -8.08
N GLY A 204 -6.16 15.30 -6.93
CA GLY A 204 -5.31 14.53 -6.03
C GLY A 204 -4.72 13.26 -6.69
N VAL A 205 -5.53 12.55 -7.49
CA VAL A 205 -5.09 11.36 -8.23
C VAL A 205 -4.01 11.70 -9.25
N TYR A 206 -4.15 12.80 -10.00
CA TYR A 206 -3.12 13.23 -10.93
C TYR A 206 -1.80 13.57 -10.21
N PHE A 207 -1.84 14.39 -9.16
CA PHE A 207 -0.62 14.80 -8.47
C PHE A 207 0.08 13.66 -7.72
N ARG A 208 -0.66 12.65 -7.27
CA ARG A 208 -0.10 11.49 -6.56
C ARG A 208 0.46 10.42 -7.49
N TYR A 209 -0.19 10.19 -8.63
CA TYR A 209 0.10 9.03 -9.49
C TYR A 209 0.45 9.39 -10.94
N LYS A 210 0.50 10.68 -11.28
CA LYS A 210 0.70 11.17 -12.66
C LYS A 210 -0.27 10.51 -13.65
N ASN A 211 -1.54 10.42 -13.25
CA ASN A 211 -2.59 9.82 -14.05
C ASN A 211 -3.26 10.89 -14.92
N ASP A 212 -2.86 10.97 -16.20
CA ASP A 212 -3.39 11.95 -17.16
C ASP A 212 -4.89 11.76 -17.44
N GLY A 213 -5.39 10.53 -17.31
CA GLY A 213 -6.82 10.23 -17.40
C GLY A 213 -7.67 10.99 -16.37
N ALA A 214 -7.10 11.33 -15.21
CA ALA A 214 -7.79 12.15 -14.22
C ALA A 214 -7.95 13.61 -14.69
N LEU A 215 -6.93 14.18 -15.34
CA LEU A 215 -7.00 15.52 -15.93
C LEU A 215 -7.93 15.55 -17.15
N ASN A 216 -7.84 14.55 -18.03
CA ASN A 216 -8.73 14.44 -19.20
C ASN A 216 -10.21 14.41 -18.80
N ASN A 217 -10.52 13.78 -17.66
CA ASN A 217 -11.88 13.80 -17.12
C ASN A 217 -12.27 15.18 -16.58
N LEU A 218 -11.37 15.93 -15.95
CA LEU A 218 -11.66 17.32 -15.53
C LEU A 218 -11.87 18.24 -16.74
N VAL A 219 -11.15 18.00 -17.84
CA VAL A 219 -11.35 18.73 -19.10
C VAL A 219 -12.70 18.37 -19.73
N LYS A 220 -13.02 17.07 -19.83
CA LYS A 220 -14.29 16.59 -20.38
C LYS A 220 -15.51 17.13 -19.64
N GLU A 221 -15.40 17.33 -18.33
CA GLU A 221 -16.47 17.84 -17.47
C GLU A 221 -16.49 19.39 -17.42
N GLY A 222 -15.62 20.07 -18.17
CA GLY A 222 -15.57 21.53 -18.27
C GLY A 222 -14.98 22.23 -17.04
N VAL A 223 -14.38 21.49 -16.11
CA VAL A 223 -13.72 22.04 -14.91
C VAL A 223 -12.38 22.69 -15.30
N LEU A 224 -11.65 22.03 -16.21
CA LEU A 224 -10.40 22.53 -16.78
C LEU A 224 -10.54 22.70 -18.30
N ARG A 225 -9.70 23.55 -18.88
CA ARG A 225 -9.46 23.65 -20.31
C ARG A 225 -7.97 23.56 -20.57
N VAL A 226 -7.59 22.83 -21.59
CA VAL A 226 -6.20 22.82 -22.10
C VAL A 226 -5.94 24.18 -22.74
N LYS A 227 -4.81 24.80 -22.41
CA LYS A 227 -4.38 26.05 -23.06
C LYS A 227 -3.85 25.80 -24.47
#